data_AF-A0A4Q9I0S8-F1
#
_entry.id   AF-A0A4Q9I0S8-F1
#
_cell.length_a   1.000
_cell.length_b   1.000
_cell.length_c   1.000
_cell.angle_alpha   90.00
_cell.angle_beta   90.00
_cell.angle_gamma   90.00
#
_symmetry.space_group_name_H-M   'P 1'
#
loop_
_entity.id
_entity.type
_entity.pdbx_description
1 polymer ?
#
loop_
_entity_poly.entity_id
_entity_poly.type
_entity_poly.pdbx_seq_one_letter_code
_entity_poly.pdbx_strand_id
1 'polypeptide(L)'
;MNELPADFRAFHELFRGAYIHWSELYLGNHTDAEEAVDEAFEQLYFKWSDVLAHENPTAYAWVVVKNRTIDHARARGRRPAVIDTAAFETAALRDAVDPIGELAQSMYIYASIQALPERQHDVVVLQYCLGYSTQETADILGVTPAGVRSTTRYARHRLQRALGLDKEEL
;
A
#
# COMPACT_ATOMS: atom_id res chain seq x y z
N MET A 1 19.57 -11.70 -27.51
CA MET A 1 18.67 -10.89 -26.66
C MET A 1 17.69 -11.89 -26.10
N ASN A 2 17.85 -12.33 -24.86
CA ASN A 2 16.96 -13.33 -24.27
C ASN A 2 15.65 -12.59 -23.98
N GLU A 3 14.58 -12.88 -24.73
CA GLU A 3 13.28 -12.29 -24.46
C GLU A 3 12.82 -12.71 -23.06
N LEU A 4 12.23 -11.77 -22.32
CA LEU A 4 11.59 -12.08 -21.03
C LEU A 4 10.53 -13.18 -21.23
N PRO A 5 10.45 -14.17 -20.32
CA PRO A 5 9.37 -15.14 -20.30
C PRO A 5 8.01 -14.45 -20.42
N ALA A 6 7.10 -15.00 -21.22
CA ALA A 6 5.82 -14.36 -21.51
C ALA A 6 4.94 -14.19 -20.26
N ASP A 7 5.02 -15.14 -19.34
CA ASP A 7 4.35 -15.09 -18.03
C ASP A 7 4.92 -13.98 -17.13
N PHE A 8 6.24 -13.81 -17.08
CA PHE A 8 6.89 -12.73 -16.34
C PHE A 8 6.49 -11.36 -16.90
N ARG A 9 6.51 -11.21 -18.24
CA ARG A 9 6.09 -9.97 -18.90
C ARG A 9 4.64 -9.63 -18.58
N ALA A 10 3.73 -10.60 -18.65
CA ALA A 10 2.33 -10.40 -18.29
C ALA A 10 2.16 -10.02 -16.81
N PHE A 11 2.88 -10.69 -15.91
CA PHE A 11 2.86 -10.39 -14.47
C PHE A 11 3.37 -8.96 -14.20
N HIS A 12 4.46 -8.56 -14.84
CA HIS A 12 5.02 -7.23 -14.76
C HIS A 12 4.05 -6.16 -15.27
N GLU A 13 3.46 -6.35 -16.45
CA GLU A 13 2.47 -5.42 -17.03
C GLU A 13 1.22 -5.27 -16.14
N LEU A 14 0.77 -6.36 -15.53
CA LEU A 14 -0.42 -6.35 -14.66
C LEU A 14 -0.18 -5.61 -13.33
N PHE A 15 0.99 -5.81 -12.70
CA PHE A 15 1.18 -5.38 -11.31
C PHE A 15 2.12 -4.20 -11.10
N ARG A 16 3.02 -3.88 -12.06
CA ARG A 16 4.02 -2.82 -11.87
C ARG A 16 3.40 -1.47 -11.50
N GLY A 17 2.35 -1.06 -12.22
CA GLY A 17 1.69 0.22 -11.95
C GLY A 17 1.16 0.31 -10.52
N ALA A 18 0.50 -0.74 -10.03
CA ALA A 18 -0.02 -0.78 -8.67
C ALA A 18 1.07 -0.81 -7.60
N TYR A 19 2.16 -1.53 -7.85
CA TYR A 19 3.31 -1.57 -6.96
C TYR A 19 4.02 -0.21 -6.86
N ILE A 20 4.09 0.55 -7.97
CA ILE A 20 4.61 1.92 -7.97
C ILE A 20 3.68 2.84 -7.21
N HIS A 21 2.37 2.84 -7.46
CA HIS A 21 1.43 3.71 -6.76
C HIS A 21 1.49 3.51 -5.23
N TRP A 22 1.58 2.26 -4.77
CA TRP A 22 1.73 1.98 -3.34
C TRP A 22 3.09 2.43 -2.80
N SER A 23 4.17 2.14 -3.52
CA SER A 23 5.52 2.51 -3.11
C SER A 23 5.74 4.03 -3.12
N GLU A 24 5.13 4.75 -4.05
CA GLU A 24 5.15 6.20 -4.16
C GLU A 24 4.44 6.84 -2.98
N LEU A 25 3.27 6.31 -2.62
CA LEU A 25 2.58 6.77 -1.41
C LEU A 25 3.44 6.56 -0.17
N TYR A 26 4.16 5.44 -0.08
CA TYR A 26 5.02 5.10 1.05
C TYR A 26 6.32 5.93 1.11
N LEU A 27 6.91 6.23 -0.05
CA LEU A 27 8.21 6.90 -0.17
C LEU A 27 8.06 8.42 -0.30
N GLY A 28 6.91 8.93 -0.71
CA GLY A 28 6.65 10.35 -0.99
C GLY A 28 7.34 10.86 -2.27
N ASN A 29 7.80 9.96 -3.14
CA ASN A 29 8.53 10.30 -4.36
C ASN A 29 8.34 9.21 -5.42
N HIS A 30 7.91 9.61 -6.61
CA HIS A 30 7.76 8.72 -7.76
C HIS A 30 9.06 8.04 -8.18
N THR A 31 10.18 8.78 -8.22
CA THR A 31 11.45 8.23 -8.71
C THR A 31 11.98 7.11 -7.79
N ASP A 32 11.97 7.33 -6.47
CA ASP A 32 12.39 6.30 -5.51
C ASP A 32 11.45 5.08 -5.58
N ALA A 33 10.16 5.30 -5.86
CA ALA A 33 9.18 4.24 -6.00
C ALA A 33 9.41 3.38 -7.26
N GLU A 34 9.69 4.00 -8.40
CA GLU A 34 10.08 3.28 -9.61
C GLU A 34 11.36 2.47 -9.37
N GLU A 35 12.39 3.07 -8.78
CA GLU A 35 13.65 2.39 -8.46
C GLU A 35 13.43 1.17 -7.55
N ALA A 36 12.67 1.33 -6.45
CA ALA A 36 12.39 0.24 -5.53
C ALA A 36 11.60 -0.90 -6.18
N VAL A 37 10.63 -0.57 -7.04
CA VAL A 37 9.80 -1.56 -7.73
C VAL A 37 10.59 -2.26 -8.84
N ASP A 38 11.42 -1.55 -9.58
CA ASP A 38 12.26 -2.15 -10.62
C ASP A 38 13.30 -3.10 -10.01
N GLU A 39 13.92 -2.75 -8.87
CA GLU A 39 14.77 -3.67 -8.10
C GLU A 39 13.99 -4.91 -7.61
N ALA A 40 12.73 -4.73 -7.20
CA ALA A 40 11.87 -5.85 -6.81
C ALA A 40 11.59 -6.78 -7.98
N PHE A 41 11.25 -6.24 -9.16
CA PHE A 41 11.02 -7.03 -10.37
C PHE A 41 12.28 -7.71 -10.88
N GLU A 42 13.45 -7.07 -10.77
CA GLU A 42 14.73 -7.69 -11.08
C GLU A 42 14.98 -8.90 -10.17
N GLN A 43 14.75 -8.76 -8.86
CA GLN A 43 14.85 -9.88 -7.93
C GLN A 43 13.85 -11.00 -8.25
N LEU A 44 12.60 -10.66 -8.59
CA LEU A 44 11.57 -11.62 -8.98
C LEU A 44 11.97 -12.34 -10.27
N TYR A 45 12.53 -11.62 -11.24
CA TYR A 45 13.00 -12.18 -12.50
C TYR A 45 14.08 -13.24 -12.28
N PHE A 46 15.10 -12.94 -11.47
CA PHE A 46 16.18 -13.89 -11.17
C PHE A 46 15.71 -15.16 -10.45
N LYS A 47 14.56 -15.10 -9.78
CA LYS A 47 13.96 -16.21 -9.04
C LYS A 47 12.63 -16.67 -9.64
N TRP A 48 12.34 -16.32 -10.89
CA TRP A 48 10.98 -16.40 -11.42
C TRP A 48 10.41 -17.83 -11.41
N SER A 49 11.25 -18.82 -11.74
CA SER A 49 10.86 -20.23 -11.67
C SER A 49 10.48 -20.68 -10.25
N ASP A 50 11.18 -20.19 -9.22
CA ASP A 50 10.87 -20.48 -7.81
C ASP A 50 9.60 -19.74 -7.36
N VAL A 51 9.40 -18.51 -7.84
CA VAL A 51 8.20 -17.70 -7.56
C VAL A 51 6.96 -18.40 -8.09
N LEU A 52 7.01 -18.89 -9.33
CA LEU A 52 5.90 -19.64 -9.94
C LEU A 52 5.63 -20.99 -9.28
N ALA A 53 6.64 -21.58 -8.61
CA ALA A 53 6.47 -22.81 -7.86
C ALA A 53 5.80 -22.62 -6.48
N HIS A 54 5.67 -21.37 -6.02
CA HIS A 54 4.99 -21.07 -4.76
C HIS A 54 3.46 -21.24 -4.90
N GLU A 55 2.78 -21.61 -3.81
CA GLU A 55 1.30 -21.71 -3.78
C GLU A 55 0.61 -20.39 -4.18
N ASN A 56 1.29 -19.26 -3.96
CA ASN A 56 0.77 -17.94 -4.25
C ASN A 56 1.91 -17.00 -4.71
N PRO A 57 2.20 -16.99 -6.01
CA PRO A 57 3.26 -16.17 -6.60
C PRO A 57 3.06 -14.67 -6.34
N THR A 58 1.82 -14.19 -6.37
CA THR A 58 1.53 -12.77 -6.20
C THR A 58 1.72 -12.30 -4.77
N ALA A 59 1.35 -13.11 -3.76
CA ALA A 59 1.62 -12.78 -2.36
C ALA A 59 3.13 -12.73 -2.09
N TYR A 60 3.90 -13.64 -2.70
CA TYR A 60 5.36 -13.61 -2.62
C TYR A 60 5.92 -12.33 -3.26
N ALA A 61 5.45 -11.97 -4.46
CA ALA A 61 5.86 -10.75 -5.15
C ALA A 61 5.55 -9.49 -4.32
N TRP A 62 4.37 -9.42 -3.70
CA TRP A 62 4.00 -8.33 -2.81
C TRP A 62 4.99 -8.15 -1.66
N VAL A 63 5.41 -9.25 -1.03
CA VAL A 63 6.41 -9.21 0.05
C VAL A 63 7.75 -8.69 -0.46
N VAL A 64 8.19 -9.10 -1.65
CA VAL A 64 9.45 -8.62 -2.25
C VAL A 64 9.40 -7.12 -2.51
N VAL A 65 8.34 -6.63 -3.15
CA VAL A 65 8.12 -5.20 -3.43
C VAL A 65 8.16 -4.41 -2.14
N LYS A 66 7.37 -4.82 -1.15
CA LYS A 66 7.28 -4.14 0.14
C LYS A 66 8.63 -4.04 0.85
N ASN A 67 9.39 -5.13 0.89
CA ASN A 67 10.71 -5.13 1.51
C ASN A 67 11.66 -4.16 0.79
N ARG A 68 11.63 -4.12 -0.55
CA ARG A 68 12.44 -3.18 -1.33
C ARG A 68 12.06 -1.73 -1.08
N THR A 69 10.76 -1.42 -1.02
CA THR A 69 10.26 -0.09 -0.66
C THR A 69 10.73 0.33 0.74
N ILE A 70 10.65 -0.58 1.72
CA ILE A 70 11.10 -0.31 3.10
C ILE A 70 12.62 -0.09 3.17
N ASP A 71 13.40 -0.89 2.44
CA ASP A 71 14.85 -0.77 2.42
C ASP A 71 15.30 0.54 1.74
N HIS A 72 14.63 0.96 0.66
CA HIS A 72 14.81 2.28 0.04
C HIS A 72 14.52 3.42 1.03
N ALA A 73 13.40 3.33 1.76
CA ALA A 73 13.05 4.34 2.78
C ALA A 73 14.16 4.46 3.84
N ARG A 74 14.68 3.31 4.33
CA ARG A 74 15.77 3.26 5.31
C ARG A 74 17.06 3.85 4.78
N ALA A 75 17.45 3.52 3.54
CA ALA A 75 18.67 4.02 2.92
C ALA A 75 18.67 5.55 2.76
N ARG A 76 17.50 6.15 2.57
CA ARG A 76 17.32 7.61 2.48
C ARG A 76 17.17 8.31 3.83
N GLY A 77 17.31 7.60 4.95
CA GLY A 77 17.11 8.14 6.30
C GLY A 77 15.65 8.51 6.60
N ARG A 78 14.69 8.05 5.78
CA ARG A 78 13.27 8.23 6.03
C ARG A 78 12.83 7.18 7.06
N ARG A 79 12.02 7.59 8.05
CA ARG A 79 11.38 6.62 8.94
C ARG A 79 10.30 5.87 8.15
N PRO A 80 10.10 4.55 8.38
CA PRO A 80 9.09 3.69 7.73
C PRO A 80 7.60 4.10 7.84
N ALA A 81 7.26 5.35 8.11
CA ALA A 81 5.90 5.75 8.51
C ALA A 81 5.51 7.17 8.08
N VAL A 82 6.03 7.64 6.95
CA VAL A 82 5.57 8.90 6.38
C VAL A 82 5.09 8.64 4.97
N ILE A 83 3.91 8.02 4.85
CA ILE A 83 3.00 8.47 3.79
C ILE A 83 2.94 9.97 3.97
N ASP A 84 3.41 10.70 2.98
CA ASP A 84 3.52 12.14 3.07
C ASP A 84 2.13 12.71 3.34
N THR A 85 1.95 13.19 4.56
CA THR A 85 0.76 13.91 5.02
C THR A 85 0.39 15.00 4.02
N ALA A 86 1.38 15.58 3.33
CA ALA A 86 1.17 16.60 2.30
C ALA A 86 0.32 16.14 1.10
N ALA A 87 0.40 14.86 0.69
CA ALA A 87 -0.38 14.33 -0.42
C ALA A 87 -1.89 14.25 -0.10
N PHE A 88 -2.24 14.04 1.18
CA PHE A 88 -3.62 14.01 1.66
C PHE A 88 -4.17 15.39 2.06
N GLU A 89 -3.31 16.31 2.45
CA GLU A 89 -3.69 17.62 3.00
C GLU A 89 -4.28 18.58 1.96
N THR A 90 -3.91 18.45 0.69
CA THR A 90 -4.17 19.50 -0.32
C THR A 90 -5.65 19.64 -0.69
N ALA A 91 -6.46 18.59 -0.55
CA ALA A 91 -7.89 18.63 -0.89
C ALA A 91 -8.78 19.10 0.27
N ALA A 92 -8.45 18.72 1.51
CA ALA A 92 -9.28 19.03 2.69
C ALA A 92 -9.21 20.52 3.08
N LEU A 93 -8.04 21.15 2.92
CA LEU A 93 -7.79 22.50 3.44
C LEU A 93 -8.37 23.65 2.60
N ARG A 94 -8.90 23.37 1.39
CA ARG A 94 -9.21 24.43 0.42
C ARG A 94 -10.46 25.26 0.74
N ASP A 95 -11.42 24.67 1.46
CA ASP A 95 -12.70 25.29 1.85
C ASP A 95 -13.01 25.14 3.36
N ALA A 96 -11.98 24.85 4.17
CA ALA A 96 -12.11 24.55 5.59
C ALA A 96 -12.57 25.77 6.42
N VAL A 97 -13.62 25.60 7.23
CA VAL A 97 -14.09 26.64 8.17
C VAL A 97 -13.13 26.76 9.37
N ASP A 98 -12.47 25.67 9.74
CA ASP A 98 -11.36 25.61 10.70
C ASP A 98 -10.19 24.80 10.11
N PRO A 99 -9.29 25.45 9.36
CA PRO A 99 -8.15 24.77 8.73
C PRO A 99 -7.24 24.05 9.73
N ILE A 100 -7.11 24.57 10.97
CA ILE A 100 -6.24 23.97 11.98
C ILE A 100 -6.89 22.73 12.59
N GLY A 101 -8.19 22.80 12.90
CA GLY A 101 -8.97 21.65 13.37
C GLY A 101 -9.04 20.53 12.34
N GLU A 102 -9.28 20.86 11.07
CA GLU A 102 -9.32 19.89 9.97
C GLU A 102 -7.93 19.26 9.70
N LEU A 103 -6.86 20.05 9.81
CA LEU A 103 -5.49 19.54 9.73
C LEU A 103 -5.19 18.58 10.90
N ALA A 104 -5.54 18.96 12.14
CA ALA A 104 -5.34 18.12 13.32
C ALA A 104 -6.10 16.80 13.22
N GLN A 105 -7.35 16.84 12.75
CA GLN A 105 -8.15 15.64 12.51
C GLN A 105 -7.55 14.76 11.41
N SER A 106 -7.08 15.35 10.31
CA SER A 106 -6.43 14.64 9.21
C SER A 106 -5.15 13.95 9.67
N MET A 107 -4.30 14.64 10.44
CA MET A 107 -3.09 14.06 11.06
C MET A 107 -3.44 12.89 11.99
N TYR A 108 -4.53 12.99 12.75
CA TYR A 108 -4.96 11.93 13.66
C TYR A 108 -5.50 10.68 12.93
N ILE A 109 -6.30 10.88 11.87
CA ILE A 109 -6.73 9.80 10.98
C ILE A 109 -5.52 9.11 10.36
N TYR A 110 -4.58 9.89 9.86
CA TYR A 110 -3.36 9.40 9.26
C TYR A 110 -2.53 8.54 10.23
N ALA A 111 -2.28 9.05 11.43
CA ALA A 111 -1.57 8.30 12.48
C ALA A 111 -2.30 7.00 12.85
N SER A 112 -3.64 7.01 12.85
CA SER A 112 -4.46 5.84 13.12
C SER A 112 -4.34 4.77 12.02
N ILE A 113 -4.26 5.18 10.75
CA ILE A 113 -4.02 4.28 9.61
C ILE A 113 -2.62 3.67 9.72
N GLN A 114 -1.60 4.47 10.02
CA GLN A 114 -0.22 4.00 10.21
C GLN A 114 -0.09 2.97 11.34
N ALA A 115 -0.91 3.08 12.39
CA ALA A 115 -0.91 2.16 13.51
C ALA A 115 -1.66 0.83 13.24
N LEU A 116 -2.28 0.66 12.07
CA LEU A 116 -2.94 -0.58 11.71
C LEU A 116 -1.93 -1.74 11.58
N PRO A 117 -2.34 -2.98 11.89
CA PRO A 117 -1.57 -4.16 11.51
C PRO A 117 -1.28 -4.13 10.02
N GLU A 118 -0.10 -4.61 9.66
CA GLU A 118 0.46 -4.54 8.32
C GLU A 118 -0.53 -4.87 7.19
N ARG A 119 -1.22 -6.01 7.28
CA ARG A 119 -2.19 -6.43 6.26
C ARG A 119 -3.44 -5.53 6.21
N GLN A 120 -3.87 -4.99 7.35
CA GLN A 120 -4.98 -4.04 7.42
C GLN A 120 -4.58 -2.69 6.82
N HIS A 121 -3.36 -2.23 7.12
CA HIS A 121 -2.78 -1.03 6.52
C HIS A 121 -2.75 -1.16 5.00
N ASP A 122 -2.16 -2.24 4.45
CA ASP A 122 -2.03 -2.43 3.01
C ASP A 122 -3.39 -2.42 2.30
N VAL A 123 -4.39 -3.13 2.85
CA VAL A 123 -5.76 -3.13 2.33
C VAL A 123 -6.40 -1.74 2.40
N VAL A 124 -6.25 -1.02 3.51
CA VAL A 124 -6.82 0.33 3.66
C VAL A 124 -6.19 1.29 2.66
N VAL A 125 -4.87 1.24 2.49
CA VAL A 125 -4.16 2.07 1.53
C VAL A 125 -4.63 1.78 0.11
N LEU A 126 -4.63 0.52 -0.31
CA LEU A 126 -5.05 0.17 -1.67
C LEU A 126 -6.50 0.60 -1.96
N GLN A 127 -7.42 0.37 -1.02
CA GLN A 127 -8.85 0.66 -1.26
C GLN A 127 -9.23 2.14 -1.09
N TYR A 128 -8.73 2.81 -0.05
CA TYR A 128 -9.20 4.15 0.32
C TYR A 128 -8.24 5.26 -0.08
N CYS A 129 -6.93 4.98 -0.15
CA CYS A 129 -5.94 5.96 -0.55
C CYS A 129 -5.72 5.94 -2.07
N LEU A 130 -5.67 4.74 -2.66
CA LEU A 130 -5.34 4.55 -4.08
C LEU A 130 -6.54 4.16 -4.95
N GLY A 131 -7.70 3.91 -4.34
CA GLY A 131 -8.97 3.71 -5.07
C GLY A 131 -9.12 2.34 -5.75
N TYR A 132 -8.28 1.35 -5.44
CA TYR A 132 -8.41 0.01 -6.00
C TYR A 132 -9.67 -0.70 -5.49
N SER A 133 -10.34 -1.43 -6.38
CA SER A 133 -11.47 -2.28 -6.02
C SER A 133 -11.06 -3.43 -5.09
N THR A 134 -12.05 -4.10 -4.51
CA THR A 134 -11.81 -5.31 -3.70
C THR A 134 -11.14 -6.42 -4.50
N GLN A 135 -11.45 -6.54 -5.80
CA GLN A 135 -10.85 -7.55 -6.66
C GLN A 135 -9.40 -7.20 -6.99
N GLU A 136 -9.14 -5.96 -7.44
CA GLU A 136 -7.77 -5.52 -7.73
C GLU A 136 -6.88 -5.59 -6.49
N THR A 137 -7.38 -5.18 -5.31
CA THR A 137 -6.65 -5.30 -4.05
C THR A 137 -6.31 -6.76 -3.72
N ALA A 138 -7.25 -7.69 -3.97
CA ALA A 138 -7.05 -9.11 -3.77
C ALA A 138 -5.94 -9.63 -4.70
N ASP A 139 -5.99 -9.24 -5.96
CA ASP A 139 -5.02 -9.63 -6.97
C ASP A 139 -3.62 -9.09 -6.62
N ILE A 140 -3.50 -7.79 -6.32
CA ILE A 140 -2.24 -7.11 -5.95
C ILE A 140 -1.54 -7.77 -4.75
N LEU A 141 -2.32 -8.08 -3.70
CA LEU A 141 -1.79 -8.63 -2.45
C LEU A 141 -1.63 -10.16 -2.48
N GLY A 142 -2.12 -10.83 -3.53
CA GLY A 142 -2.21 -12.28 -3.56
C GLY A 142 -3.10 -12.85 -2.45
N VAL A 143 -4.29 -12.28 -2.23
CA VAL A 143 -5.26 -12.79 -1.25
C VAL A 143 -6.62 -12.96 -1.90
N THR A 144 -7.58 -13.56 -1.20
CA THR A 144 -8.94 -13.69 -1.76
C THR A 144 -9.74 -12.38 -1.59
N PRO A 145 -10.71 -12.08 -2.47
CA PRO A 145 -11.64 -10.95 -2.29
C PRO A 145 -12.41 -11.01 -0.96
N ALA A 146 -12.73 -12.22 -0.48
CA ALA A 146 -13.32 -12.41 0.86
C ALA A 146 -12.34 -12.05 1.99
N GLY A 147 -11.06 -12.39 1.81
CA GLY A 147 -9.96 -11.96 2.68
C GLY A 147 -9.81 -10.45 2.73
N VAL A 148 -9.92 -9.76 1.59
CA VAL A 148 -9.94 -8.29 1.54
C VAL A 148 -11.12 -7.75 2.34
N ARG A 149 -12.37 -8.15 2.02
CA ARG A 149 -13.57 -7.66 2.73
C ARG A 149 -13.52 -7.85 4.24
N SER A 150 -13.08 -9.02 4.69
CA SER A 150 -12.93 -9.29 6.13
C SER A 150 -11.84 -8.41 6.75
N THR A 151 -10.68 -8.28 6.10
CA THR A 151 -9.60 -7.38 6.54
C THR A 151 -10.06 -5.93 6.62
N THR A 152 -10.78 -5.43 5.60
CA THR A 152 -11.37 -4.10 5.57
C THR A 152 -12.33 -3.88 6.74
N ARG A 153 -13.18 -4.86 7.05
CA ARG A 153 -14.10 -4.79 8.21
C ARG A 153 -13.33 -4.64 9.53
N TYR A 154 -12.29 -5.43 9.74
CA TYR A 154 -11.47 -5.35 10.95
C TYR A 154 -10.69 -4.03 11.04
N ALA A 155 -10.13 -3.57 9.91
CA ALA A 155 -9.43 -2.30 9.83
C ALA A 155 -10.35 -1.13 10.16
N ARG A 156 -11.56 -1.11 9.59
CA ARG A 156 -12.58 -0.09 9.87
C ARG A 156 -12.94 -0.05 11.35
N HIS A 157 -13.19 -1.20 11.98
CA HIS A 157 -13.51 -1.23 13.41
C HIS A 157 -12.35 -0.69 14.27
N ARG A 158 -11.09 -1.03 13.94
CA ARG A 158 -9.92 -0.44 14.63
C ARG A 158 -9.83 1.06 14.44
N LEU A 159 -10.06 1.55 13.22
CA LEU A 159 -10.05 2.99 12.93
C LEU A 159 -11.18 3.70 13.67
N GLN A 160 -12.40 3.15 13.69
CA GLN A 160 -13.52 3.74 14.42
C GLN A 160 -13.22 3.84 15.93
N ARG A 161 -12.63 2.80 16.52
CA ARG A 161 -12.16 2.83 17.92
C ARG A 161 -11.08 3.87 18.17
N ALA A 162 -10.07 3.91 17.31
CA ALA A 162 -8.98 4.89 17.42
C ALA A 162 -9.52 6.32 17.31
N LEU A 163 -10.51 6.54 16.45
CA LEU A 163 -11.11 7.85 16.20
C LEU A 163 -12.24 8.23 17.17
N GLY A 164 -12.57 7.37 18.15
CA GLY A 164 -13.71 7.62 19.07
C GLY A 164 -15.07 7.65 18.36
N LEU A 165 -15.19 6.99 17.21
CA LEU A 165 -16.41 6.94 16.38
C LEU A 165 -17.26 5.69 16.65
N ASP A 166 -16.79 4.79 17.50
CA ASP A 166 -17.63 3.73 18.04
C ASP A 166 -18.67 4.41 18.94
N LYS A 167 -19.93 4.44 18.47
CA LYS A 167 -21.05 4.82 19.34
C LYS A 167 -20.96 3.92 20.57
N GLU A 168 -20.84 4.51 21.76
CA GLU A 168 -21.26 3.84 22.99
C GLU A 168 -22.64 3.24 22.70
N GLU A 169 -22.75 1.91 22.76
CA GLU A 169 -24.03 1.25 22.92
C GLU A 169 -24.58 1.76 24.27
N LEU A 170 -25.38 2.83 24.19
CA LEU A 170 -26.32 3.25 25.23
C LEU A 170 -27.37 2.17 25.46
#